data_AF-A0A177YF33-F1
#
_entry.id   AF-A0A177YF33-F1
#
_cell.length_a   1.000
_cell.length_b   1.000
_cell.length_c   1.000
_cell.angle_alpha   90.00
_cell.angle_beta   90.00
_cell.angle_gamma   90.00
#
_symmetry.space_group_name_H-M   'P 1'
#
loop_
_entity.id
_entity.type
_entity.pdbx_description
1 polymer ?
#
loop_
_entity_poly.entity_id
_entity_poly.type
_entity_poly.pdbx_seq_one_letter_code
_entity_poly.pdbx_strand_id
1 'polypeptide(L)'
;MSEPAAPSTDNDRPVEELQSTTDEYVHAPRDDWYTENDLVEMGYRREALVDLFGKPIPGHDGSIGWTVSSVSKIEQTQLAPAYELIEAAFGAFNDAADTMTSRVMYSSFDS
;
A
#
# COMPACT_ATOMS: atom_id res chain seq x y z
N MET A 1 -0.85 33.19 59.57
CA MET A 1 -0.28 31.84 59.68
C MET A 1 -1.44 30.84 59.70
N SER A 2 -1.29 29.75 58.94
CA SER A 2 -2.11 28.52 58.86
C SER A 2 -3.36 28.52 57.94
N GLU A 3 -3.49 27.37 57.26
CA GLU A 3 -4.10 27.05 55.94
C GLU A 3 -5.58 26.53 55.98
N PRO A 4 -6.21 26.19 54.82
CA PRO A 4 -7.67 26.18 54.55
C PRO A 4 -8.33 24.78 54.51
N ALA A 5 -9.66 24.71 54.28
CA ALA A 5 -10.36 23.48 53.83
C ALA A 5 -11.63 23.75 52.99
N ALA A 6 -11.56 23.34 51.71
CA ALA A 6 -12.49 22.88 50.65
C ALA A 6 -14.03 23.16 50.69
N PRO A 7 -14.69 23.12 49.51
CA PRO A 7 -15.09 21.82 48.96
C PRO A 7 -14.67 21.54 47.49
N SER A 8 -14.45 20.25 47.22
CA SER A 8 -14.52 19.54 45.93
C SER A 8 -15.71 20.01 45.07
N THR A 9 -15.69 19.91 43.74
CA THR A 9 -15.56 18.66 42.98
C THR A 9 -15.26 18.96 41.50
N ASP A 10 -14.63 17.97 40.87
CA ASP A 10 -14.86 17.53 39.49
C ASP A 10 -14.35 18.41 38.34
N ASN A 11 -13.17 18.05 37.85
CA ASN A 11 -12.95 17.91 36.42
C ASN A 11 -11.89 16.82 36.23
N ASP A 12 -12.35 15.57 36.38
CA ASP A 12 -11.72 14.36 35.87
C ASP A 12 -11.62 14.45 34.34
N ARG A 13 -10.57 15.12 33.86
CA ARG A 13 -10.07 14.90 32.49
C ARG A 13 -8.68 14.30 32.62
N PRO A 14 -8.51 13.00 32.36
CA PRO A 14 -7.18 12.49 32.12
C PRO A 14 -6.71 13.15 30.83
N VAL A 15 -5.73 14.05 30.96
CA VAL A 15 -4.75 14.26 29.92
C VAL A 15 -4.04 12.93 29.77
N GLU A 16 -4.60 12.06 28.93
CA GLU A 16 -3.84 10.99 28.30
C GLU A 16 -2.75 11.69 27.50
N GLU A 17 -1.64 11.85 28.20
CA GLU A 17 -0.29 11.80 27.71
C GLU A 17 -0.29 10.89 26.48
N LEU A 18 -0.42 11.49 25.29
CA LEU A 18 -0.02 10.89 24.04
C LEU A 18 1.49 10.69 24.14
N GLN A 19 1.90 9.72 24.96
CA GLN A 19 3.03 8.88 24.70
C GLN A 19 2.68 8.17 23.39
N SER A 20 2.78 8.92 22.29
CA SER A 20 3.13 8.36 21.01
C SER A 20 4.51 7.77 21.24
N THR A 21 4.53 6.59 21.84
CA THR A 21 5.57 5.61 21.62
C THR A 21 5.57 5.48 20.10
N THR A 22 6.41 6.29 19.46
CA THR A 22 7.22 5.79 18.36
C THR A 22 7.91 4.58 18.94
N ASP A 23 7.16 3.48 19.02
CA ASP A 23 7.69 2.16 18.86
C ASP A 23 8.48 2.33 17.57
N GLU A 24 9.79 2.47 17.74
CA GLU A 24 10.76 2.23 16.71
C GLU A 24 10.42 0.82 16.25
N TYR A 25 9.50 0.72 15.29
CA TYR A 25 9.06 -0.52 14.71
C TYR A 25 10.30 -1.00 13.98
N VAL A 26 11.11 -1.78 14.69
CA VAL A 26 12.26 -2.46 14.13
C VAL A 26 11.65 -3.42 13.13
N HIS A 27 11.50 -2.95 11.90
CA HIS A 27 11.03 -3.75 10.80
C HIS A 27 11.93 -4.99 10.79
N ALA A 28 11.33 -6.17 10.99
CA ALA A 28 12.08 -7.39 10.77
C ALA A 28 12.67 -7.30 9.36
N PRO A 29 13.85 -7.85 9.08
CA PRO A 29 14.47 -7.71 7.75
C PRO A 29 13.62 -8.28 6.59
N ARG A 30 12.51 -8.97 6.89
CA ARG A 30 11.46 -9.38 5.95
C ARG A 30 10.34 -8.36 5.75
N ASP A 31 10.15 -7.42 6.67
CA ASP A 31 9.10 -6.42 6.61
C ASP A 31 9.32 -5.41 5.47
N ASP A 32 10.54 -5.33 4.94
CA ASP A 32 10.89 -4.47 3.80
C ASP A 32 10.97 -5.24 2.47
N TRP A 33 10.56 -6.51 2.43
CA TRP A 33 10.76 -7.39 1.28
C TRP A 33 9.53 -8.20 0.88
N TYR A 34 9.19 -8.18 -0.41
CA TYR A 34 8.16 -9.04 -1.00
C TYR A 34 8.78 -10.08 -1.92
N THR A 35 8.42 -11.34 -1.69
CA THR A 35 8.68 -12.43 -2.65
C THR A 35 7.59 -12.47 -3.72
N GLU A 36 7.85 -13.25 -4.78
CA GLU A 36 6.85 -13.54 -5.81
C GLU A 36 5.55 -14.10 -5.23
N ASN A 37 5.64 -15.00 -4.26
CA ASN A 37 4.46 -15.63 -3.67
C ASN A 37 3.65 -14.62 -2.85
N ASP A 38 4.31 -13.72 -2.11
CA ASP A 38 3.62 -12.68 -1.32
C ASP A 38 2.79 -11.77 -2.25
N LEU A 39 3.36 -11.33 -3.37
CA LEU A 39 2.64 -10.50 -4.34
C LEU A 39 1.50 -11.26 -5.03
N VAL A 40 1.69 -12.55 -5.32
CA VAL A 40 0.61 -13.39 -5.88
C VAL A 40 -0.52 -13.57 -4.87
N GLU A 41 -0.22 -13.77 -3.59
CA GLU A 41 -1.22 -13.84 -2.52
C GLU A 41 -1.97 -12.51 -2.34
N MET A 42 -1.31 -11.38 -2.62
CA MET A 42 -1.93 -10.04 -2.69
C MET A 42 -2.78 -9.82 -3.95
N GLY A 43 -2.84 -10.78 -4.87
CA GLY A 43 -3.71 -10.74 -6.05
C GLY A 43 -3.02 -10.35 -7.36
N TYR A 44 -1.69 -10.16 -7.36
CA TYR A 44 -0.96 -9.95 -8.60
C TYR A 44 -0.86 -11.23 -9.42
N ARG A 45 -0.87 -11.09 -10.75
CA ARG A 45 -0.54 -12.19 -11.64
C ARG A 45 0.98 -12.32 -11.76
N ARG A 46 1.49 -13.55 -11.59
CA ARG A 46 2.93 -13.85 -11.59
C ARG A 46 3.63 -13.31 -12.85
N GLU A 47 3.01 -13.49 -14.01
CA GLU A 47 3.52 -13.04 -15.30
C GLU A 47 3.65 -11.51 -15.44
N ALA A 48 2.90 -10.73 -14.66
CA ALA A 48 2.93 -9.27 -14.71
C ALA A 48 3.98 -8.65 -13.79
N LEU A 49 4.53 -9.40 -12.83
CA LEU A 49 5.37 -8.86 -11.77
C LEU A 49 6.65 -8.22 -12.30
N VAL A 50 7.30 -8.84 -13.27
CA VAL A 50 8.55 -8.31 -13.85
C VAL A 50 8.29 -7.04 -14.66
N ASP A 51 7.14 -6.95 -15.33
CA ASP A 51 6.78 -5.77 -16.11
C ASP A 51 6.40 -4.59 -15.20
N LEU A 52 5.73 -4.87 -14.08
CA LEU A 52 5.30 -3.86 -13.11
C LEU A 52 6.44 -3.37 -12.22
N PHE A 53 7.21 -4.29 -11.65
CA PHE A 53 8.17 -4.00 -10.59
C PHE A 53 9.63 -4.17 -11.04
N GLY A 54 9.87 -4.58 -12.28
CA GLY A 54 11.20 -4.88 -12.80
C GLY A 54 11.72 -6.25 -12.39
N LYS A 55 12.98 -6.54 -12.72
CA LYS A 55 13.60 -7.83 -12.34
C LYS A 55 13.75 -7.92 -10.83
N PRO A 56 13.38 -9.06 -10.20
CA PRO A 56 13.59 -9.23 -8.78
C PRO A 56 15.09 -9.29 -8.48
N ILE A 57 15.45 -8.83 -7.28
CA ILE A 57 16.82 -8.78 -6.78
C ILE A 57 16.98 -9.70 -5.56
N PRO A 58 18.20 -10.07 -5.16
CA PRO A 58 18.44 -10.78 -3.91
C PRO A 58 18.24 -9.87 -2.69
N GLY A 59 17.46 -10.34 -1.72
CA GLY A 59 17.23 -9.70 -0.43
C GLY A 59 18.27 -10.05 0.62
N HIS A 60 18.13 -9.46 1.81
CA HIS A 60 19.07 -9.63 2.92
C HIS A 60 19.20 -11.07 3.42
N ASP A 61 18.12 -11.87 3.34
CA ASP A 61 18.09 -13.29 3.68
C ASP A 61 18.38 -14.21 2.47
N GLY A 62 18.77 -13.64 1.32
CA GLY A 62 18.99 -14.37 0.08
C GLY A 62 17.71 -14.72 -0.69
N SER A 63 16.53 -14.33 -0.19
CA SER A 63 15.28 -14.49 -0.93
C SER A 63 15.24 -13.57 -2.14
N ILE A 64 14.78 -14.08 -3.28
CA ILE A 64 14.64 -13.29 -4.52
C ILE A 64 13.29 -12.59 -4.49
N GLY A 65 13.29 -11.26 -4.67
CA GLY A 65 12.07 -10.47 -4.59
C GLY A 65 12.27 -8.98 -4.88
N TRP A 66 11.37 -8.18 -4.36
CA TRP A 66 11.34 -6.72 -4.51
C TRP A 66 11.28 -6.06 -3.15
N THR A 67 11.82 -4.84 -3.05
CA THR A 67 11.64 -4.07 -1.82
C THR A 67 10.20 -3.59 -1.72
N VAL A 68 9.65 -3.58 -0.50
CA VAL A 68 8.32 -3.01 -0.21
C VAL A 68 8.24 -1.56 -0.68
N SER A 69 9.33 -0.80 -0.52
CA SER A 69 9.43 0.58 -1.00
C SER A 69 9.30 0.72 -2.53
N SER A 70 9.87 -0.23 -3.30
CA SER A 70 9.77 -0.20 -4.76
C SER A 70 8.36 -0.54 -5.23
N VAL A 71 7.75 -1.57 -4.63
CA VAL A 71 6.37 -1.99 -4.91
C VAL A 71 5.41 -0.85 -4.58
N SER A 72 5.50 -0.32 -3.36
CA SER A 72 4.65 0.79 -2.89
C SER A 72 4.78 2.03 -3.77
N LYS A 73 6.00 2.37 -4.21
CA LYS A 73 6.20 3.48 -5.14
C LYS A 73 5.46 3.26 -6.46
N ILE A 74 5.56 2.08 -7.08
CA ILE A 74 4.87 1.77 -8.33
C ILE A 74 3.34 1.78 -8.12
N GLU A 75 2.86 1.19 -7.04
CA GLU A 75 1.44 1.18 -6.69
C GLU A 75 0.88 2.60 -6.59
N GLN A 76 1.53 3.46 -5.81
CA GLN A 76 1.06 4.83 -5.57
C GLN A 76 1.23 5.76 -6.77
N THR A 77 2.30 5.60 -7.54
CA THR A 77 2.64 6.56 -8.61
C THR A 77 2.15 6.14 -9.98
N GLN A 78 1.84 4.86 -10.20
CA GLN A 78 1.43 4.34 -11.50
C GLN A 78 0.10 3.61 -11.42
N LEU A 79 -0.03 2.60 -10.56
CA LEU A 79 -1.21 1.74 -10.57
C LEU A 79 -2.46 2.45 -10.04
N ALA A 80 -2.36 3.13 -8.89
CA ALA A 80 -3.50 3.85 -8.30
C ALA A 80 -4.00 4.98 -9.22
N PRO A 81 -3.15 5.87 -9.78
CA PRO A 81 -3.61 6.88 -10.73
C PRO A 81 -4.19 6.27 -12.02
N ALA A 82 -3.60 5.19 -12.54
CA ALA A 82 -4.14 4.51 -13.71
C ALA A 82 -5.51 3.89 -13.42
N TYR A 83 -5.68 3.27 -12.25
CA TYR A 83 -6.96 2.72 -11.80
C TYR A 83 -8.02 3.81 -11.69
N GLU A 84 -7.72 4.93 -11.03
CA GLU A 84 -8.63 6.08 -10.92
C GLU A 84 -9.04 6.63 -12.28
N LEU A 85 -8.09 6.75 -13.22
CA LEU A 85 -8.39 7.21 -14.59
C LEU A 85 -9.30 6.25 -15.33
N ILE A 86 -9.07 4.94 -15.22
CA ILE A 86 -9.90 3.93 -15.88
C ILE A 86 -11.29 3.88 -15.24
N GLU A 87 -11.38 3.91 -13.91
CA GLU A 87 -12.64 3.95 -13.17
C GLU A 87 -13.43 5.22 -13.51
N ALA A 88 -12.79 6.38 -13.60
CA ALA A 88 -13.45 7.62 -14.02
C ALA A 88 -13.93 7.57 -15.48
N ALA A 89 -13.20 6.90 -16.37
CA ALA A 89 -13.52 6.81 -17.79
C ALA A 89 -14.62 5.79 -18.10
N PHE A 90 -14.68 4.67 -17.37
CA PHE A 90 -15.54 3.53 -17.70
C PHE A 90 -16.48 3.08 -16.56
N GLY A 91 -16.39 3.68 -15.38
CA GLY A 91 -17.10 3.25 -14.17
C GLY A 91 -16.43 2.05 -13.47
N ALA A 92 -17.08 1.52 -12.43
CA ALA A 92 -16.58 0.37 -11.68
C ALA A 92 -16.42 -0.88 -12.58
N PHE A 93 -15.34 -1.63 -12.37
CA PHE A 93 -14.85 -2.72 -13.23
C PHE A 93 -15.72 -3.98 -13.35
N ASN A 94 -16.98 -3.95 -12.93
CA ASN A 94 -17.83 -5.16 -13.00
C ASN A 94 -18.14 -5.59 -14.44
N ASP A 95 -18.06 -4.68 -15.43
CA ASP A 95 -18.22 -4.96 -16.88
C ASP A 95 -17.23 -4.18 -17.80
N ALA A 96 -16.39 -3.30 -17.24
CA ALA A 96 -15.59 -2.33 -18.02
C ALA A 96 -14.29 -2.90 -18.61
N ALA A 97 -13.70 -3.93 -17.99
CA ALA A 97 -12.44 -4.53 -18.44
C ALA A 97 -12.55 -5.06 -19.88
N ASP A 98 -13.67 -5.71 -20.22
CA ASP A 98 -13.93 -6.23 -21.57
C ASP A 98 -14.00 -5.10 -22.61
N THR A 99 -14.57 -3.95 -22.26
CA THR A 99 -14.67 -2.78 -23.17
C THR A 99 -13.29 -2.16 -23.45
N MET A 100 -12.41 -2.09 -22.44
CA MET A 100 -11.04 -1.57 -22.61
C MET A 100 -10.18 -2.49 -23.46
N THR A 101 -10.22 -3.81 -23.21
CA THR A 101 -9.51 -4.80 -24.03
C THR A 101 -9.97 -4.75 -25.49
N SER A 102 -11.27 -4.62 -25.74
CA SER A 102 -11.80 -4.48 -27.10
C SER A 102 -11.35 -3.21 -27.82
N ARG A 103 -11.05 -2.10 -27.14
CA ARG A 103 -10.58 -0.88 -27.83
C ARG A 103 -9.08 -0.91 -28.08
N VAL A 104 -8.29 -1.27 -27.07
CA VAL A 104 -6.83 -1.22 -27.14
C VAL A 104 -6.27 -2.32 -28.05
N MET A 105 -6.82 -3.55 -27.97
CA MET A 105 -6.34 -4.67 -28.78
C MET A 105 -6.76 -4.54 -30.25
N TYR A 106 -8.00 -4.15 -30.54
CA TYR A 106 -8.45 -4.02 -31.93
C TYR A 106 -7.84 -2.81 -32.66
N SER A 107 -7.43 -1.75 -31.95
CA SER A 107 -6.69 -0.65 -32.59
C SER A 107 -5.28 -1.05 -33.04
N SER A 108 -4.74 -2.16 -32.53
CA SER A 108 -3.38 -2.61 -32.86
C SER A 108 -3.30 -3.55 -34.08
N PHE A 109 -4.44 -3.98 -34.64
CA PHE A 109 -4.49 -4.89 -35.79
C PHE A 109 -4.83 -4.19 -37.13
N ASP A 110 -5.01 -2.87 -37.13
CA ASP A 110 -5.39 -2.09 -38.32
C ASP A 110 -4.35 -0.98 -38.66
N SER A 111 -3.05 -1.28 -38.51
CA SER A 111 -1.94 -0.39 -38.92
C SER A 111 -0.81 -1.15 -39.58
#